data_AF-A0A2M9ZHF1-F1
#
_entry.id   AF-A0A2M9ZHF1-F1
#
_cell.length_a   1.000
_cell.length_b   1.000
_cell.length_c   1.000
_cell.angle_alpha   90.00
_cell.angle_beta   90.00
_cell.angle_gamma   90.00
#
_symmetry.space_group_name_H-M   'P 1'
#
loop_
_entity.id
_entity.type
_entity.pdbx_description
1 polymer ?
#
loop_
_entity_poly.entity_id
_entity_poly.type
_entity_poly.pdbx_seq_one_letter_code
_entity_poly.pdbx_strand_id
1 'polypeptide(L)'
;MIWFIKSLSRIPGWEKGTALVRRLQELSLTSKLFLVYSVFAVYFLLYHESHLPLFWMISLSLVGYFASTFFFWLIVFAYRRLETRVVLPAIFAEVGISRPTTALVPWMEGGLFLISVLICYITGFFDNRSGILFFAVYSLGVVFLRLIEDKLFYKIGLLGILVLAAGLISFKALQLSETWVAYVLFKPAFEEKNAEDWKFDEQERIVSNAEFGIHFKLPEDFYFHNPKNLNLEDKTGVGQIIGAISSSDTDPSRYPSIRIFYFPHRYQNEDQLVSDFKKYLDLLTKRGDIQEVNELESETLNGRYVGKFWTLYDVLRPRYAKMGMFSLAHQNRSDTFMFVIAESLIKNRRHEESIESILTSVNVDQKE
;
A
#
# COMPACT_ATOMS: atom_id res chain seq x y z
N MET A 1 19.59 -37.14 29.79
CA MET A 1 18.59 -37.14 28.70
C MET A 1 17.33 -37.96 29.05
N ILE A 2 17.46 -39.21 29.52
CA ILE A 2 16.32 -40.10 29.83
C ILE A 2 15.41 -39.57 30.96
N TRP A 3 15.98 -38.91 31.97
CA TRP A 3 15.22 -38.34 33.09
C TRP A 3 14.34 -37.14 32.68
N PHE A 4 14.81 -36.34 31.72
CA PHE A 4 14.09 -35.17 31.20
C PHE A 4 12.85 -35.58 30.38
N ILE A 5 12.97 -36.64 29.57
CA ILE A 5 11.86 -37.21 28.78
C ILE A 5 10.78 -37.81 29.69
N LYS A 6 11.16 -38.46 30.80
CA LYS A 6 10.22 -38.98 31.82
C LYS A 6 9.49 -37.89 32.60
N SER A 7 10.08 -36.70 32.72
CA SER A 7 9.44 -35.55 33.37
C SER A 7 8.40 -34.90 32.44
N LEU A 8 8.71 -34.82 31.14
CA LEU A 8 7.79 -34.29 30.13
C LEU A 8 6.53 -35.15 29.97
N SER A 9 6.63 -36.48 30.10
CA SER A 9 5.47 -37.39 30.03
C SER A 9 4.46 -37.25 31.18
N ARG A 10 4.74 -36.42 32.19
CA ARG A 10 3.83 -36.12 33.31
C ARG A 10 2.98 -34.88 33.06
N ILE A 11 3.22 -34.15 31.96
CA ILE A 11 2.42 -32.97 31.60
C ILE A 11 1.04 -33.44 31.09
N PRO A 12 -0.08 -32.92 31.63
CA PRO A 12 -1.41 -33.25 31.13
C PRO A 12 -1.51 -32.91 29.64
N GLY A 13 -1.88 -33.89 28.80
CA GLY A 13 -1.96 -33.71 27.35
C GLY A 13 -0.66 -34.02 26.58
N TRP A 14 0.41 -34.47 27.24
CA TRP A 14 1.68 -34.85 26.60
C TRP A 14 1.52 -35.96 25.55
N GLU A 15 0.68 -36.96 25.82
CA GLU A 15 0.39 -38.04 24.86
C GLU A 15 -0.36 -37.52 23.62
N LYS A 16 -1.27 -36.56 23.81
CA LYS A 16 -1.97 -35.91 22.68
C LYS A 16 -1.01 -35.02 21.88
N GLY A 17 -0.11 -34.30 22.55
CA GLY A 17 0.92 -33.46 21.92
C GLY A 17 1.94 -34.29 21.13
N THR A 18 2.43 -35.39 21.70
CA THR A 18 3.37 -36.30 21.03
C THR A 18 2.72 -37.05 19.86
N ALA A 19 1.45 -37.46 19.99
CA ALA A 19 0.67 -38.02 18.88
C ALA A 19 0.46 -37.01 17.74
N LEU A 20 0.20 -35.74 18.07
CA LEU A 20 0.09 -34.66 17.09
C LEU A 20 1.42 -34.41 16.37
N VAL A 21 2.53 -34.34 17.11
CA VAL A 21 3.89 -34.18 16.54
C VAL A 21 4.24 -35.35 15.62
N ARG A 22 3.89 -36.58 16.01
CA ARG A 22 4.12 -37.77 15.19
C ARG A 22 3.29 -37.73 13.89
N ARG A 23 2.01 -37.35 13.96
CA ARG A 23 1.17 -37.11 12.78
C ARG A 23 1.74 -36.01 11.88
N LEU A 24 2.27 -34.93 12.44
CA LEU A 24 2.94 -33.86 11.69
C LEU A 24 4.23 -34.34 11.02
N GLN A 25 4.97 -35.24 11.66
CA GLN A 25 6.17 -35.86 11.08
C GLN A 25 5.85 -36.81 9.92
N GLU A 26 4.70 -37.49 9.96
CA GLU A 26 4.22 -38.41 8.91
C GLU A 26 3.72 -37.69 7.64
N LEU A 27 3.47 -36.37 7.71
CA LEU A 27 3.07 -35.58 6.55
C LEU A 27 4.17 -35.50 5.48
N SER A 28 3.73 -35.45 4.21
CA SER A 28 4.63 -35.15 3.08
C SER A 28 5.30 -33.80 3.27
N LEU A 29 6.50 -33.60 2.71
CA LEU A 29 7.23 -32.34 2.79
C LEU A 29 6.37 -31.16 2.29
N THR A 30 5.65 -31.36 1.18
CA THR A 30 4.74 -30.35 0.62
C THR A 30 3.58 -30.03 1.56
N SER A 31 3.02 -31.04 2.23
CA SER A 31 1.96 -30.83 3.24
C SER A 31 2.48 -30.07 4.47
N LYS A 32 3.73 -30.32 4.88
CA LYS A 32 4.39 -29.57 5.97
C LYS A 32 4.61 -28.09 5.57
N LEU A 33 5.11 -27.85 4.36
CA LEU A 33 5.30 -26.50 3.82
C LEU A 33 3.98 -25.75 3.68
N PHE A 34 2.93 -26.42 3.19
CA PHE A 34 1.60 -25.85 3.12
C PHE A 34 1.07 -25.49 4.51
N LEU A 35 1.26 -26.36 5.53
CA LEU A 35 0.81 -26.07 6.89
C LEU A 35 1.49 -24.83 7.47
N VAL A 36 2.81 -24.70 7.27
CA VAL A 36 3.55 -23.50 7.68
C VAL A 36 3.02 -22.26 6.95
N TYR A 37 2.85 -22.36 5.62
CA TYR A 37 2.28 -21.29 4.81
C TYR A 37 0.89 -20.87 5.29
N SER A 38 0.00 -21.84 5.57
CA SER A 38 -1.36 -21.59 6.04
C SER A 38 -1.41 -20.87 7.38
N VAL A 39 -0.53 -21.23 8.32
CA VAL A 39 -0.45 -20.52 9.61
C VAL A 39 -0.09 -19.05 9.40
N PHE A 40 0.92 -18.76 8.58
CA PHE A 40 1.31 -17.38 8.27
C PHE A 40 0.24 -16.63 7.48
N ALA A 41 -0.34 -17.26 6.45
CA ALA A 41 -1.35 -16.65 5.59
C ALA A 41 -2.62 -16.29 6.38
N VAL A 42 -3.13 -17.20 7.22
CA VAL A 42 -4.32 -16.93 8.05
C VAL A 42 -4.05 -15.79 9.03
N TYR A 43 -2.90 -15.82 9.72
CA TYR A 43 -2.56 -14.77 10.68
C TYR A 43 -2.42 -13.41 9.99
N PHE A 44 -1.72 -13.38 8.84
CA PHE A 44 -1.53 -12.16 8.05
C PHE A 44 -2.85 -11.59 7.53
N LEU A 45 -3.73 -12.44 6.96
CA LEU A 45 -5.02 -11.99 6.43
C LEU A 45 -5.94 -11.45 7.53
N LEU A 46 -6.02 -12.13 8.67
CA LEU A 46 -6.81 -11.64 9.81
C LEU A 46 -6.26 -10.33 10.37
N TYR A 47 -4.94 -10.19 10.42
CA TYR A 47 -4.30 -8.94 10.84
C TYR A 47 -4.56 -7.81 9.83
N HIS A 48 -4.43 -8.08 8.53
CA HIS A 48 -4.65 -7.10 7.47
C HIS A 48 -6.09 -6.58 7.49
N GLU A 49 -7.06 -7.48 7.65
CA GLU A 49 -8.50 -7.17 7.67
C GLU A 49 -9.00 -6.76 9.07
N SER A 50 -8.11 -6.59 10.05
CA SER A 50 -8.48 -6.32 11.46
C SER A 50 -9.21 -4.98 11.65
N HIS A 51 -9.15 -4.11 10.66
CA HIS A 51 -9.86 -2.83 10.64
C HIS A 51 -11.36 -2.98 10.30
N LEU A 52 -11.80 -4.14 9.80
CA LEU A 52 -13.20 -4.42 9.46
C LEU A 52 -13.97 -5.07 10.61
N PRO A 53 -15.32 -4.96 10.62
CA PRO A 53 -16.16 -5.72 11.54
C PRO A 53 -15.90 -7.23 11.44
N LEU A 54 -15.97 -7.94 12.58
CA LEU A 54 -15.57 -9.34 12.73
C LEU A 54 -16.08 -10.28 11.61
N PHE A 55 -17.35 -10.14 11.22
CA PHE A 55 -17.95 -10.95 10.16
C PHE A 55 -17.27 -10.76 8.80
N TRP A 56 -16.99 -9.51 8.43
CA TRP A 56 -16.33 -9.18 7.17
C TRP A 56 -14.85 -9.56 7.19
N MET A 57 -14.17 -9.31 8.31
CA MET A 57 -12.77 -9.72 8.51
C MET A 57 -12.60 -11.23 8.27
N ILE A 58 -13.44 -12.06 8.91
CA ILE A 58 -13.38 -13.52 8.75
C ILE A 58 -13.73 -13.93 7.31
N SER A 59 -14.78 -13.35 6.73
CA SER A 59 -15.24 -13.71 5.38
C SER A 59 -14.20 -13.41 4.32
N LEU A 60 -13.61 -12.21 4.33
CA LEU A 60 -12.57 -11.79 3.39
C LEU A 60 -11.27 -12.56 3.62
N SER A 61 -10.87 -12.78 4.86
CA SER A 61 -9.71 -13.62 5.19
C SER A 61 -9.86 -15.05 4.67
N LEU A 62 -11.07 -15.60 4.70
CA LEU A 62 -11.35 -16.95 4.24
C LEU A 62 -11.33 -17.05 2.70
N VAL A 63 -11.88 -16.05 2.01
CA VAL A 63 -11.76 -15.92 0.54
C VAL A 63 -10.29 -15.75 0.12
N GLY A 64 -9.57 -14.84 0.78
CA GLY A 64 -8.14 -14.61 0.56
C GLY A 64 -7.31 -15.88 0.80
N TYR A 65 -7.62 -16.63 1.86
CA TYR A 65 -6.97 -17.89 2.17
C TYR A 65 -7.23 -18.98 1.12
N PHE A 66 -8.46 -19.07 0.58
CA PHE A 66 -8.75 -20.00 -0.52
C PHE A 66 -7.99 -19.65 -1.80
N ALA A 67 -7.94 -18.36 -2.16
CA ALA A 67 -7.15 -17.91 -3.30
C ALA A 67 -5.65 -18.20 -3.11
N SER A 68 -5.11 -17.84 -1.94
CA SER A 68 -3.74 -18.12 -1.51
C SER A 68 -3.41 -19.62 -1.55
N THR A 69 -4.30 -20.48 -1.08
CA THR A 69 -4.18 -21.93 -1.15
C THR A 69 -4.16 -22.42 -2.59
N PHE A 70 -5.07 -21.92 -3.43
CA PHE A 70 -5.10 -22.25 -4.86
C PHE A 70 -3.78 -21.89 -5.55
N PHE A 71 -3.25 -20.68 -5.31
CA PHE A 71 -1.98 -20.25 -5.88
C PHE A 71 -0.79 -21.05 -5.35
N PHE A 72 -0.75 -21.38 -4.05
CA PHE A 72 0.28 -22.24 -3.50
C PHE A 72 0.33 -23.60 -4.21
N TRP A 73 -0.82 -24.27 -4.36
CA TRP A 73 -0.89 -25.54 -5.06
C TRP A 73 -0.63 -25.43 -6.55
N LEU A 74 -1.03 -24.33 -7.20
CA LEU A 74 -0.71 -24.05 -8.60
C LEU A 74 0.80 -23.89 -8.81
N ILE A 75 1.49 -23.16 -7.93
CA ILE A 75 2.94 -22.98 -7.96
C ILE A 75 3.64 -24.32 -7.73
N VAL A 76 3.22 -25.07 -6.71
CA VAL A 76 3.79 -26.41 -6.43
C VAL A 76 3.56 -27.36 -7.60
N PHE A 77 2.36 -27.35 -8.21
CA PHE A 77 2.03 -28.16 -9.36
C PHE A 77 2.88 -27.78 -10.58
N ALA A 78 2.99 -26.49 -10.89
CA ALA A 78 3.83 -25.98 -11.97
C ALA A 78 5.30 -26.37 -11.74
N TYR A 79 5.81 -26.19 -10.52
CA TYR A 79 7.16 -26.56 -10.12
C TYR A 79 7.43 -28.07 -10.32
N ARG A 80 6.54 -28.94 -9.84
CA ARG A 80 6.63 -30.40 -10.05
C ARG A 80 6.50 -30.81 -11.51
N ARG A 81 5.67 -30.11 -12.29
CA ARG A 81 5.50 -30.37 -13.73
C ARG A 81 6.74 -29.99 -14.52
N LEU A 82 7.42 -28.91 -14.13
CA LEU A 82 8.70 -28.50 -14.68
C LEU A 82 9.83 -29.48 -14.31
N GLU A 83 9.75 -30.08 -13.13
CA GLU A 83 10.70 -31.12 -12.68
C GLU A 83 10.55 -32.46 -13.43
N THR A 84 9.36 -32.78 -13.93
CA THR A 84 9.03 -34.09 -14.54
C THR A 84 9.21 -34.16 -16.06
N ARG A 85 9.46 -33.04 -16.76
CA ARG A 85 9.61 -33.04 -18.23
C ARG A 85 11.06 -32.84 -18.70
N VAL A 86 11.84 -33.93 -18.79
CA VAL A 86 12.86 -34.12 -19.85
C VAL A 86 13.08 -35.61 -20.09
N VAL A 87 12.48 -36.18 -21.13
CA VAL A 87 13.04 -37.37 -21.79
C VAL A 87 13.85 -36.81 -22.96
N LEU A 88 15.17 -36.67 -22.80
CA LEU A 88 16.05 -36.27 -23.91
C LEU A 88 15.97 -37.37 -25.00
N PRO A 89 15.91 -37.00 -26.29
CA PRO A 89 15.97 -37.97 -27.38
C PRO A 89 17.24 -38.81 -27.27
N ALA A 90 17.14 -40.10 -27.61
CA ALA A 90 18.15 -41.14 -27.37
C ALA A 90 19.56 -40.83 -27.92
N ILE A 91 19.69 -39.86 -28.83
CA ILE A 91 20.94 -39.40 -29.44
C ILE A 91 21.95 -38.91 -28.38
N PHE A 92 21.49 -38.29 -27.28
CA PHE A 92 22.40 -37.83 -26.21
C PHE A 92 22.92 -38.94 -25.29
N ALA A 93 22.34 -40.14 -25.34
CA ALA A 93 22.81 -41.29 -24.55
C ALA A 93 24.04 -41.98 -25.17
N GLU A 94 24.28 -41.82 -26.47
CA GLU A 94 25.47 -42.35 -27.15
C GLU A 94 26.76 -41.59 -26.81
N VAL A 95 26.65 -40.36 -26.30
CA VAL A 95 27.80 -39.49 -25.98
C VAL A 95 28.26 -39.63 -24.50
N GLY A 96 27.78 -40.64 -23.78
CA GLY A 96 28.20 -40.91 -22.40
C GLY A 96 27.72 -39.90 -21.35
N ILE A 97 26.80 -38.98 -21.71
CA ILE A 97 26.23 -38.01 -20.78
C ILE A 97 25.14 -38.73 -19.97
N SER A 98 25.37 -38.90 -18.67
CA SER A 98 24.41 -39.52 -17.75
C SER A 98 23.06 -38.80 -17.81
N ARG A 99 21.97 -39.55 -17.99
CA ARG A 99 20.60 -39.03 -17.97
C ARG A 99 20.32 -38.34 -16.62
N PRO A 100 20.09 -37.02 -16.54
CA PRO A 100 19.55 -36.44 -15.32
C PRO A 100 18.06 -36.79 -15.27
N THR A 101 17.72 -37.83 -14.51
CA THR A 101 16.34 -38.04 -14.07
C THR A 101 15.97 -36.89 -13.13
N THR A 102 15.00 -36.08 -13.56
CA THR A 102 14.34 -35.02 -12.77
C THR A 102 15.23 -33.89 -12.22
N ALA A 103 15.83 -33.08 -13.09
CA ALA A 103 16.44 -31.81 -12.70
C ALA A 103 15.75 -30.65 -13.43
N LEU A 104 15.28 -29.65 -12.67
CA LEU A 104 14.95 -28.34 -13.24
C LEU A 104 16.22 -27.82 -13.93
N VAL A 105 16.13 -27.41 -15.19
CA VAL A 105 17.31 -27.00 -15.95
C VAL A 105 17.86 -25.71 -15.33
N PRO A 106 19.19 -25.56 -15.10
CA PRO A 106 19.75 -24.43 -14.36
C PRO A 106 19.29 -23.04 -14.85
N TRP A 107 19.05 -22.86 -16.15
CA TRP A 107 18.55 -21.59 -16.70
C TRP A 107 17.09 -21.30 -16.29
N MET A 108 16.26 -22.32 -16.08
CA MET A 108 14.89 -22.16 -15.60
C MET A 108 14.87 -21.78 -14.11
N GLU A 109 15.75 -22.38 -13.31
CA GLU A 109 15.92 -22.02 -11.90
C GLU A 109 16.37 -20.56 -11.77
N GLY A 110 17.37 -20.15 -12.56
CA GLY A 110 17.82 -18.77 -12.65
C GLY A 110 16.72 -17.82 -13.12
N GLY A 111 15.94 -18.20 -14.13
CA GLY A 111 14.82 -17.40 -14.62
C GLY A 111 13.73 -17.17 -13.56
N LEU A 112 13.32 -18.23 -12.86
CA LEU A 112 12.33 -18.15 -11.77
C LEU A 112 12.83 -17.29 -10.60
N PHE A 113 14.12 -17.39 -10.27
CA PHE A 113 14.74 -16.53 -9.28
C PHE A 113 14.73 -15.06 -9.72
N LEU A 114 15.15 -14.77 -10.96
CA LEU A 114 15.14 -13.40 -11.51
C LEU A 114 13.73 -12.80 -11.58
N ILE A 115 12.73 -13.59 -11.97
CA ILE A 115 11.32 -13.15 -11.93
C ILE A 115 10.91 -12.79 -10.50
N SER A 116 11.31 -13.60 -9.52
CA SER A 116 11.00 -13.32 -8.11
C SER A 116 11.66 -12.03 -7.61
N VAL A 117 12.92 -11.79 -8.01
CA VAL A 117 13.64 -10.52 -7.73
C VAL A 117 12.91 -9.34 -8.37
N LEU A 118 12.51 -9.47 -9.63
CA LEU A 118 11.76 -8.44 -10.34
C LEU A 118 10.42 -8.15 -9.66
N ILE A 119 9.70 -9.19 -9.22
CA ILE A 119 8.45 -9.02 -8.47
C ILE A 119 8.68 -8.28 -7.16
N CYS A 120 9.74 -8.62 -6.40
CA CYS A 120 10.09 -7.91 -5.16
C CYS A 120 10.42 -6.43 -5.44
N TYR A 121 11.07 -6.15 -6.58
CA TYR A 121 11.37 -4.78 -7.00
C TYR A 121 10.10 -3.98 -7.32
N ILE A 122 9.23 -4.48 -8.21
CA ILE A 122 8.02 -3.75 -8.63
C ILE A 122 6.99 -3.59 -7.51
N THR A 123 7.02 -4.45 -6.48
CA THR A 123 6.10 -4.37 -5.34
C THR A 123 6.57 -3.38 -4.27
N GLY A 124 7.75 -2.75 -4.43
CA GLY A 124 8.33 -1.82 -3.45
C GLY A 124 8.91 -2.52 -2.22
N PHE A 125 9.08 -3.85 -2.25
CA PHE A 125 9.61 -4.61 -1.11
C PHE A 125 11.04 -4.17 -0.75
N PHE A 126 11.82 -3.72 -1.75
CA PHE A 126 13.18 -3.21 -1.55
C PHE A 126 13.25 -1.75 -1.11
N ASP A 127 12.15 -1.01 -1.05
CA ASP A 127 12.15 0.35 -0.48
C ASP A 127 12.43 0.31 1.02
N ASN A 128 12.09 -0.81 1.66
CA ASN A 128 12.43 -1.08 3.04
C ASN A 128 13.83 -1.70 3.16
N ARG A 129 14.73 -1.03 3.90
CA ARG A 129 16.10 -1.51 4.16
C ARG A 129 16.15 -2.90 4.80
N SER A 130 15.17 -3.25 5.65
CA SER A 130 15.09 -4.59 6.24
C SER A 130 14.64 -5.64 5.22
N GLY A 131 13.82 -5.27 4.24
CA GLY A 131 13.41 -6.14 3.12
C GLY A 131 14.60 -6.52 2.24
N ILE A 132 15.45 -5.55 1.90
CA ILE A 132 16.72 -5.81 1.17
C ILE A 132 17.58 -6.82 1.94
N LEU A 133 17.85 -6.56 3.23
CA LEU A 133 18.71 -7.41 4.04
C LEU A 133 18.15 -8.83 4.16
N PHE A 134 16.85 -8.95 4.44
CA PHE A 134 16.16 -10.24 4.54
C PHE A 134 16.29 -11.05 3.25
N PHE A 135 15.98 -10.44 2.10
CA PHE A 135 16.02 -11.13 0.82
C PHE A 135 17.45 -11.53 0.43
N ALA A 136 18.44 -10.67 0.68
CA ALA A 136 19.84 -10.95 0.41
C ALA A 136 20.35 -12.14 1.24
N VAL A 137 20.11 -12.13 2.56
CA VAL A 137 20.53 -13.21 3.47
C VAL A 137 19.82 -14.52 3.11
N TYR A 138 18.52 -14.47 2.85
CA TYR A 138 17.75 -15.65 2.45
C TYR A 138 18.28 -16.23 1.14
N SER A 139 18.49 -15.40 0.12
CA SER A 139 19.01 -15.81 -1.19
C SER A 139 20.42 -16.39 -1.09
N LEU A 140 21.31 -15.78 -0.30
CA LEU A 140 22.65 -16.33 -0.04
C LEU A 140 22.57 -17.72 0.60
N GLY A 141 21.65 -17.92 1.54
CA GLY A 141 21.38 -19.23 2.13
C GLY A 141 20.95 -20.26 1.08
N VAL A 142 20.02 -19.89 0.18
CA VAL A 142 19.56 -20.77 -0.91
C VAL A 142 20.70 -21.11 -1.89
N VAL A 143 21.52 -20.14 -2.25
CA VAL A 143 22.70 -20.35 -3.12
C VAL A 143 23.73 -21.24 -2.43
N PHE A 144 24.00 -21.04 -1.14
CA PHE A 144 24.91 -21.88 -0.38
C PHE A 144 24.42 -23.35 -0.31
N LEU A 145 23.12 -23.56 -0.08
CA LEU A 145 22.50 -24.89 -0.14
C LEU A 145 22.61 -25.52 -1.53
N ARG A 146 22.56 -24.71 -2.59
CA ARG A 146 22.82 -25.18 -3.96
C ARG A 146 24.26 -25.62 -4.16
N LEU A 147 25.23 -24.88 -3.61
CA LEU A 147 26.66 -25.18 -3.72
C LEU A 147 27.06 -26.47 -2.97
N ILE A 148 26.40 -26.77 -1.85
CA ILE A 148 26.60 -28.02 -1.09
C ILE A 148 25.86 -29.21 -1.74
N GLU A 149 25.19 -29.00 -2.87
CA GLU A 149 24.38 -29.99 -3.57
C GLU A 149 23.23 -30.59 -2.73
N ASP A 150 22.77 -29.85 -1.70
CA ASP A 150 21.61 -30.25 -0.91
C ASP A 150 20.33 -29.98 -1.71
N LYS A 151 19.97 -30.95 -2.56
CA LYS A 151 18.83 -30.86 -3.48
C LYS A 151 17.50 -30.65 -2.77
N LEU A 152 17.33 -31.11 -1.53
CA LEU A 152 16.05 -31.00 -0.84
C LEU A 152 15.89 -29.58 -0.27
N PHE A 153 16.88 -29.10 0.46
CA PHE A 153 16.79 -27.79 1.12
C PHE A 153 16.92 -26.63 0.12
N TYR A 154 17.72 -26.78 -0.94
CA TYR A 154 17.75 -25.81 -2.06
C TYR A 154 16.38 -25.62 -2.70
N LYS A 155 15.68 -26.72 -3.03
CA LYS A 155 14.35 -26.66 -3.68
C LYS A 155 13.31 -26.02 -2.78
N ILE A 156 13.36 -26.31 -1.48
CA ILE A 156 12.50 -25.64 -0.49
C ILE A 156 12.78 -24.14 -0.46
N GLY A 157 14.06 -23.75 -0.46
CA GLY A 157 14.48 -22.36 -0.48
C GLY A 157 13.98 -21.61 -1.71
N LEU A 158 14.17 -22.17 -2.90
CA LEU A 158 13.69 -21.57 -4.16
C LEU A 158 12.17 -21.48 -4.20
N LEU A 159 11.45 -22.50 -3.73
CA LEU A 159 9.99 -22.47 -3.60
C LEU A 159 9.54 -21.37 -2.62
N GLY A 160 10.27 -21.18 -1.52
CA GLY A 160 10.02 -20.11 -0.56
C GLY A 160 10.10 -18.72 -1.18
N ILE A 161 11.12 -18.48 -2.02
CA ILE A 161 11.28 -17.22 -2.76
C ILE A 161 10.10 -16.99 -3.73
N LEU A 162 9.69 -18.04 -4.44
CA LEU A 162 8.55 -17.95 -5.38
C LEU A 162 7.23 -17.67 -4.65
N VAL A 163 7.00 -18.32 -3.50
CA VAL A 163 5.81 -18.07 -2.67
C VAL A 163 5.82 -16.66 -2.08
N LEU A 164 6.98 -16.16 -1.65
CA LEU A 164 7.15 -14.78 -1.18
C LEU A 164 6.80 -13.78 -2.29
N ALA A 165 7.40 -13.94 -3.47
CA ALA A 165 7.14 -13.07 -4.62
C ALA A 165 5.65 -13.10 -5.02
N ALA A 166 5.05 -14.29 -5.10
CA ALA A 166 3.62 -14.45 -5.38
C ALA A 166 2.74 -13.77 -4.31
N GLY A 167 3.08 -13.88 -3.04
CA GLY A 167 2.37 -13.19 -1.95
C GLY A 167 2.43 -11.67 -2.09
N LEU A 168 3.62 -11.12 -2.38
CA LEU A 168 3.82 -9.68 -2.54
C LEU A 168 3.05 -9.10 -3.72
N ILE A 169 3.05 -9.79 -4.88
CA ILE A 169 2.31 -9.29 -6.05
C ILE A 169 0.80 -9.36 -5.85
N SER A 170 0.29 -10.42 -5.21
CA SER A 170 -1.12 -10.51 -4.84
C SER A 170 -1.53 -9.40 -3.89
N PHE A 171 -0.71 -9.10 -2.88
CA PHE A 171 -0.96 -8.01 -1.96
C PHE A 171 -0.97 -6.65 -2.66
N LYS A 172 0.03 -6.37 -3.51
CA LYS A 172 0.08 -5.11 -4.27
C LYS A 172 -1.11 -4.95 -5.21
N ALA A 173 -1.57 -6.04 -5.84
CA ALA A 173 -2.75 -6.04 -6.68
C ALA A 173 -4.04 -5.75 -5.88
N LEU A 174 -4.14 -6.23 -4.64
CA LEU A 174 -5.25 -5.93 -3.73
C LEU A 174 -5.28 -4.43 -3.39
N GLN A 175 -4.14 -3.87 -2.97
CA GLN A 175 -4.01 -2.44 -2.69
C GLN A 175 -4.41 -1.57 -3.88
N LEU A 176 -3.94 -1.92 -5.09
CA LEU A 176 -4.32 -1.19 -6.31
C LEU A 176 -5.82 -1.27 -6.60
N SER A 177 -6.45 -2.42 -6.31
CA SER A 177 -7.89 -2.61 -6.49
C SER A 177 -8.69 -1.76 -5.50
N GLU A 178 -8.26 -1.69 -4.24
CA GLU A 178 -8.87 -0.83 -3.22
C GLU A 178 -8.76 0.65 -3.61
N THR A 179 -7.57 1.10 -4.01
CA THR A 179 -7.36 2.48 -4.48
C THR A 179 -8.24 2.77 -5.69
N TRP A 180 -8.37 1.83 -6.62
CA TRP A 180 -9.21 2.00 -7.80
C TRP A 180 -10.70 2.09 -7.46
N VAL A 181 -11.20 1.23 -6.57
CA VAL A 181 -12.59 1.29 -6.09
C VAL A 181 -12.85 2.61 -5.37
N ALA A 182 -11.93 3.06 -4.52
CA ALA A 182 -12.03 4.34 -3.83
C ALA A 182 -12.08 5.51 -4.84
N TYR A 183 -11.20 5.51 -5.84
CA TYR A 183 -11.19 6.52 -6.90
C TYR A 183 -12.51 6.54 -7.68
N VAL A 184 -13.05 5.37 -8.07
CA VAL A 184 -14.33 5.30 -8.79
C VAL A 184 -15.49 5.80 -7.94
N LEU A 185 -15.50 5.49 -6.63
CA LEU A 185 -16.53 5.95 -5.70
C LEU A 185 -16.54 7.47 -5.54
N PHE A 186 -15.36 8.07 -5.57
CA PHE A 186 -15.13 9.50 -5.37
C PHE A 186 -14.92 10.27 -6.67
N LYS A 187 -15.04 9.60 -7.83
CA LYS A 187 -14.85 10.24 -9.12
C LYS A 187 -15.90 11.34 -9.30
N PRO A 188 -15.51 12.56 -9.74
CA PRO A 188 -16.47 13.61 -9.99
C PRO A 188 -17.51 13.19 -11.02
N ALA A 189 -18.79 13.52 -10.75
CA ALA A 189 -19.90 13.25 -11.68
C ALA A 189 -19.99 14.29 -12.81
N PHE A 190 -19.18 15.34 -12.77
CA PHE A 190 -19.15 16.44 -13.74
C PHE A 190 -17.98 16.30 -14.72
N GLU A 191 -18.05 17.03 -15.83
CA GLU A 191 -16.97 17.08 -16.81
C GLU A 191 -15.74 17.79 -16.22
N GLU A 192 -14.62 17.05 -16.17
CA GLU A 192 -13.35 17.53 -15.62
C GLU A 192 -12.70 18.55 -16.57
N LYS A 193 -12.26 19.69 -16.02
CA LYS A 193 -11.52 20.70 -16.78
C LYS A 193 -10.04 20.32 -16.93
N ASN A 194 -9.32 20.89 -17.89
CA ASN A 194 -7.88 20.66 -17.96
C ASN A 194 -7.16 21.31 -16.77
N ALA A 195 -6.51 20.49 -15.94
CA ALA A 195 -5.75 20.95 -14.77
C ALA A 195 -4.23 20.75 -14.90
N GLU A 196 -3.73 20.45 -16.09
CA GLU A 196 -2.29 20.22 -16.31
C GLU A 196 -1.50 21.51 -16.55
N ASP A 197 -2.15 22.59 -16.98
CA ASP A 197 -1.49 23.82 -17.47
C ASP A 197 -1.06 24.79 -16.34
N TRP A 198 -0.32 24.27 -15.36
CA TRP A 198 0.27 25.07 -14.28
C TRP A 198 1.60 25.70 -14.71
N LYS A 199 1.79 26.97 -14.38
CA LYS A 199 3.04 27.71 -14.57
C LYS A 199 3.68 28.01 -13.23
N PHE A 200 4.97 27.72 -13.11
CA PHE A 200 5.77 28.05 -11.94
C PHE A 200 6.80 29.12 -12.30
N ASP A 201 6.76 30.24 -11.60
CA ASP A 201 7.79 31.28 -11.65
C ASP A 201 8.82 31.02 -10.55
N GLU A 202 10.04 30.64 -10.93
CA GLU A 202 11.12 30.35 -10.00
C GLU A 202 11.60 31.59 -9.21
N GLN A 203 11.51 32.79 -9.80
CA GLN A 203 12.05 34.01 -9.18
C GLN A 203 11.15 34.48 -8.03
N GLU A 204 9.83 34.49 -8.27
CA GLU A 204 8.85 34.93 -7.27
C GLU A 204 8.28 33.76 -6.44
N ARG A 205 8.60 32.51 -6.84
CA ARG A 205 8.02 31.25 -6.32
C ARG A 205 6.50 31.24 -6.40
N ILE A 206 5.94 31.77 -7.49
CA ILE A 206 4.50 31.84 -7.71
C ILE A 206 4.08 30.69 -8.62
N VAL A 207 3.06 29.96 -8.18
CA VAL A 207 2.40 28.93 -8.97
C VAL A 207 1.07 29.51 -9.45
N SER A 208 0.80 29.42 -10.75
CA SER A 208 -0.42 29.98 -11.35
C SER A 208 -1.05 29.02 -12.36
N ASN A 209 -2.37 29.07 -12.47
CA ASN A 209 -3.13 28.36 -13.48
C ASN A 209 -4.22 29.29 -14.05
N ALA A 210 -4.11 29.61 -15.34
CA ALA A 210 -5.02 30.52 -16.02
C ALA A 210 -6.42 29.92 -16.23
N GLU A 211 -6.53 28.61 -16.43
CA GLU A 211 -7.82 27.92 -16.62
C GLU A 211 -8.67 28.01 -15.35
N PHE A 212 -8.08 27.93 -14.16
CA PHE A 212 -8.80 28.10 -12.90
C PHE A 212 -8.77 29.55 -12.39
N GLY A 213 -7.87 30.39 -12.92
CA GLY A 213 -7.63 31.75 -12.44
C GLY A 213 -7.19 31.72 -10.97
N ILE A 214 -6.25 30.85 -10.63
CA ILE A 214 -5.73 30.69 -9.27
C ILE A 214 -4.21 30.87 -9.29
N HIS A 215 -3.69 31.61 -8.31
CA HIS A 215 -2.26 31.77 -8.09
C HIS A 215 -1.93 31.82 -6.61
N PHE A 216 -0.78 31.29 -6.22
CA PHE A 216 -0.31 31.31 -4.83
C PHE A 216 1.21 31.28 -4.78
N LYS A 217 1.77 31.72 -3.65
CA LYS A 217 3.20 31.74 -3.41
C LYS A 217 3.61 30.52 -2.58
N LEU A 218 4.68 29.86 -3.00
CA LEU A 218 5.26 28.72 -2.27
C LEU A 218 6.42 29.17 -1.37
N PRO A 219 6.43 28.79 -0.08
CA PRO A 219 7.62 28.87 0.76
C PRO A 219 8.77 28.02 0.18
N GLU A 220 10.02 28.29 0.60
CA GLU A 220 11.22 27.63 0.06
C GLU A 220 11.18 26.10 0.18
N ASP A 221 10.70 25.60 1.31
CA ASP A 221 10.68 24.16 1.63
C ASP A 221 9.48 23.39 1.05
N PHE A 222 8.69 24.02 0.17
CA PHE A 222 7.48 23.43 -0.40
C PHE A 222 7.56 23.26 -1.90
N TYR A 223 6.91 22.19 -2.36
CA TYR A 223 6.87 21.77 -3.75
C TYR A 223 5.43 21.65 -4.22
N PHE A 224 5.18 22.09 -5.45
CA PHE A 224 3.90 21.90 -6.13
C PHE A 224 3.94 20.65 -7.01
N HIS A 225 2.90 19.83 -6.85
CA HIS A 225 2.70 18.59 -7.59
C HIS A 225 1.54 18.79 -8.58
N ASN A 226 1.90 18.77 -9.86
CA ASN A 226 0.93 18.87 -10.95
C ASN A 226 0.01 17.63 -10.95
N PRO A 227 -1.32 17.76 -11.14
CA PRO A 227 -2.25 16.64 -11.22
C PRO A 227 -1.84 15.52 -12.16
N LYS A 228 -1.11 15.83 -13.25
CA LYS A 228 -0.59 14.82 -14.17
C LYS A 228 0.34 13.81 -13.51
N ASN A 229 1.12 14.26 -12.53
CA ASN A 229 2.15 13.47 -11.85
C ASN A 229 1.63 12.77 -10.59
N LEU A 230 0.37 13.02 -10.22
CA LEU A 230 -0.25 12.42 -9.04
C LEU A 230 -0.72 10.99 -9.31
N ASN A 231 -0.51 10.12 -8.33
CA ASN A 231 -1.04 8.75 -8.37
C ASN A 231 -2.56 8.76 -8.17
N LEU A 232 -3.20 7.64 -8.49
CA LEU A 232 -4.66 7.49 -8.35
C LEU A 232 -5.14 7.74 -6.92
N GLU A 233 -4.34 7.35 -5.92
CA GLU A 233 -4.62 7.59 -4.51
C GLU A 233 -4.61 9.09 -4.17
N ASP A 234 -3.61 9.82 -4.64
CA ASP A 234 -3.50 11.27 -4.42
C ASP A 234 -4.63 12.03 -5.12
N LYS A 235 -5.12 11.50 -6.25
CA LYS A 235 -6.29 12.02 -6.99
C LYS A 235 -7.62 11.71 -6.33
N THR A 236 -7.68 10.74 -5.43
CA THR A 236 -8.93 10.32 -4.78
C THR A 236 -9.33 11.34 -3.72
N GLY A 237 -10.52 11.92 -3.86
CA GLY A 237 -11.05 12.91 -2.93
C GLY A 237 -12.43 13.41 -3.33
N VAL A 238 -12.90 14.46 -2.68
CA VAL A 238 -14.30 14.92 -2.80
C VAL A 238 -14.64 15.66 -4.09
N GLY A 239 -13.67 15.95 -4.95
CA GLY A 239 -13.88 16.70 -6.19
C GLY A 239 -12.75 16.48 -7.19
N GLN A 240 -12.68 17.32 -8.23
CA GLN A 240 -11.58 17.24 -9.20
C GLN A 240 -10.31 17.81 -8.55
N ILE A 241 -9.26 16.99 -8.40
CA ILE A 241 -7.98 17.52 -7.94
C ILE A 241 -7.35 18.40 -9.02
N ILE A 242 -6.94 19.60 -8.63
CA ILE A 242 -6.27 20.54 -9.53
C ILE A 242 -4.82 20.81 -9.13
N GLY A 243 -4.40 20.38 -7.94
CA GLY A 243 -3.00 20.41 -7.55
C GLY A 243 -2.81 19.92 -6.11
N ALA A 244 -1.57 19.57 -5.78
CA ALA A 244 -1.17 19.28 -4.41
C ALA A 244 0.12 20.04 -4.07
N ILE A 245 0.25 20.44 -2.81
CA ILE A 245 1.41 21.14 -2.26
C ILE A 245 1.88 20.32 -1.07
N SER A 246 3.17 20.01 -0.99
CA SER A 246 3.72 19.28 0.15
C SER A 246 5.14 19.75 0.49
N SER A 247 5.60 19.35 1.67
CA SER A 247 6.98 19.55 2.13
C SER A 247 8.01 18.62 1.48
N SER A 248 7.60 17.81 0.49
CA SER A 248 8.47 16.88 -0.23
C SER A 248 8.37 17.12 -1.73
N ASP A 249 9.50 17.02 -2.41
CA ASP A 249 9.59 17.00 -3.87
C ASP A 249 9.03 15.72 -4.51
N THR A 250 8.96 14.63 -3.72
CA THR A 250 8.67 13.27 -4.19
C THR A 250 7.37 12.67 -3.65
N ASP A 251 6.98 13.03 -2.41
CA ASP A 251 5.72 12.57 -1.78
C ASP A 251 4.71 13.73 -1.70
N PRO A 252 3.66 13.75 -2.54
CA PRO A 252 2.60 14.78 -2.53
C PRO A 252 1.76 14.81 -1.25
N SER A 253 1.86 13.76 -0.44
CA SER A 253 1.07 13.56 0.77
C SER A 253 1.91 13.71 2.05
N ARG A 254 3.16 14.16 1.94
CA ARG A 254 4.03 14.42 3.09
C ARG A 254 3.58 15.67 3.85
N TYR A 255 3.43 15.51 5.16
CA TYR A 255 3.06 16.59 6.07
C TYR A 255 4.13 17.68 6.17
N PRO A 256 3.72 18.96 6.27
CA PRO A 256 2.39 19.48 5.99
C PRO A 256 2.05 19.44 4.48
N SER A 257 0.79 19.18 4.15
CA SER A 257 0.31 19.11 2.76
C SER A 257 -1.04 19.79 2.57
N ILE A 258 -1.25 20.32 1.35
CA ILE A 258 -2.51 20.93 0.90
C ILE A 258 -2.90 20.30 -0.43
N ARG A 259 -4.08 19.70 -0.51
CA ARG A 259 -4.69 19.24 -1.76
C ARG A 259 -5.78 20.23 -2.18
N ILE A 260 -5.74 20.65 -3.43
CA ILE A 260 -6.67 21.64 -3.97
C ILE A 260 -7.69 20.91 -4.85
N PHE A 261 -8.95 20.97 -4.46
CA PHE A 261 -10.08 20.40 -5.19
C PHE A 261 -10.94 21.50 -5.80
N TYR A 262 -11.38 21.27 -7.02
CA TYR A 262 -12.24 22.15 -7.79
C TYR A 262 -13.62 21.54 -7.96
N PHE A 263 -14.63 22.40 -7.86
CA PHE A 263 -16.02 22.10 -8.15
C PHE A 263 -16.58 23.15 -9.13
N PRO A 264 -17.20 22.75 -10.25
CA PRO A 264 -17.76 23.70 -11.23
C PRO A 264 -19.07 24.36 -10.77
N HIS A 265 -19.48 24.13 -9.54
CA HIS A 265 -20.70 24.69 -8.95
C HIS A 265 -20.37 25.26 -7.58
N ARG A 266 -21.09 26.33 -7.22
CA ARG A 266 -20.98 26.96 -5.92
C ARG A 266 -21.79 26.18 -4.89
N TYR A 267 -21.13 25.73 -3.84
CA TYR A 267 -21.84 25.20 -2.68
C TYR A 267 -22.53 26.35 -1.94
N GLN A 268 -23.87 26.29 -1.87
CA GLN A 268 -24.67 27.25 -1.11
C GLN A 268 -24.72 26.91 0.39
N ASN A 269 -24.58 25.62 0.72
CA ASN A 269 -24.52 25.14 2.09
C ASN A 269 -23.19 24.41 2.33
N GLU A 270 -22.41 24.90 3.30
CA GLU A 270 -21.15 24.31 3.74
C GLU A 270 -21.34 22.90 4.33
N ASP A 271 -22.51 22.62 4.93
CA ASP A 271 -22.82 21.31 5.52
C ASP A 271 -22.73 20.18 4.48
N GLN A 272 -23.07 20.47 3.22
CA GLN A 272 -22.99 19.47 2.15
C GLN A 272 -21.53 19.11 1.84
N LEU A 273 -20.65 20.12 1.80
CA LEU A 273 -19.23 19.95 1.54
C LEU A 273 -18.52 19.27 2.73
N VAL A 274 -18.92 19.62 3.96
CA VAL A 274 -18.52 18.90 5.18
C VAL A 274 -18.96 17.43 5.14
N SER A 275 -20.20 17.16 4.72
CA SER A 275 -20.75 15.80 4.65
C SER A 275 -20.00 14.95 3.63
N ASP A 276 -19.71 15.48 2.45
CA ASP A 276 -18.94 14.77 1.43
C ASP A 276 -17.50 14.52 1.89
N PHE A 277 -16.89 15.49 2.58
CA PHE A 277 -15.57 15.29 3.21
C PHE A 277 -15.59 14.25 4.32
N LYS A 278 -16.67 14.20 5.10
CA LYS A 278 -16.84 13.18 6.15
C LYS A 278 -16.95 11.78 5.56
N LYS A 279 -17.62 11.60 4.41
CA LYS A 279 -17.61 10.30 3.69
C LYS A 279 -16.21 9.88 3.28
N TYR A 280 -15.37 10.84 2.87
CA TYR A 280 -13.97 10.59 2.53
C TYR A 280 -13.17 10.17 3.78
N LEU A 281 -13.31 10.89 4.90
CA LEU A 281 -12.70 10.50 6.18
C LEU A 281 -13.18 9.13 6.67
N ASP A 282 -14.47 8.83 6.53
CA ASP A 282 -15.05 7.52 6.87
C ASP A 282 -14.44 6.41 6.01
N LEU A 283 -14.15 6.66 4.73
CA LEU A 283 -13.45 5.71 3.87
C LEU A 283 -12.01 5.50 4.35
N LEU A 284 -11.26 6.56 4.67
CA LEU A 284 -9.90 6.43 5.22
C LEU A 284 -9.88 5.67 6.54
N THR A 285 -10.86 5.93 7.41
CA THR A 285 -11.03 5.21 8.69
C THR A 285 -11.34 3.74 8.45
N LYS A 286 -12.24 3.45 7.50
CA LYS A 286 -12.61 2.08 7.13
C LYS A 286 -11.52 1.32 6.40
N ARG A 287 -10.54 1.98 5.77
CA ARG A 287 -9.33 1.34 5.22
C ARG A 287 -8.28 1.07 6.30
N GLY A 288 -8.44 1.66 7.48
CA GLY A 288 -7.44 1.64 8.54
C GLY A 288 -6.26 2.59 8.29
N ASP A 289 -6.38 3.51 7.33
CA ASP A 289 -5.34 4.52 7.03
C ASP A 289 -5.21 5.53 8.17
N ILE A 290 -6.34 5.83 8.83
CA ILE A 290 -6.43 6.75 9.97
C ILE A 290 -7.24 6.13 11.13
N GLN A 291 -6.91 6.52 12.35
CA GLN A 291 -7.58 6.10 13.59
C GLN A 291 -7.85 7.29 14.50
N GLU A 292 -8.65 7.09 15.56
CA GLU A 292 -8.90 8.10 16.61
C GLU A 292 -9.41 9.46 16.07
N VAL A 293 -10.31 9.42 15.08
CA VAL A 293 -10.84 10.61 14.42
C VAL A 293 -11.77 11.38 15.38
N ASN A 294 -11.37 12.58 15.78
CA ASN A 294 -12.17 13.48 16.60
C ASN A 294 -12.46 14.78 15.86
N GLU A 295 -13.72 15.18 15.85
CA GLU A 295 -14.19 16.38 15.19
C GLU A 295 -13.87 17.64 16.01
N LEU A 296 -13.34 18.67 15.35
CA LEU A 296 -13.09 19.98 15.92
C LEU A 296 -14.21 20.96 15.56
N GLU A 297 -14.26 22.09 16.26
CA GLU A 297 -15.15 23.19 15.93
C GLU A 297 -14.84 23.76 14.54
N SER A 298 -15.86 24.36 13.90
CA SER A 298 -15.65 25.07 12.65
C SER A 298 -14.72 26.27 12.86
N GLU A 299 -13.79 26.46 11.94
CA GLU A 299 -12.77 27.50 12.00
C GLU A 299 -12.92 28.44 10.81
N THR A 300 -12.71 29.74 11.04
CA THR A 300 -12.57 30.73 9.97
C THR A 300 -11.14 31.25 9.96
N LEU A 301 -10.51 31.27 8.78
CA LEU A 301 -9.17 31.82 8.59
C LEU A 301 -9.28 33.20 7.93
N ASN A 302 -8.90 34.24 8.68
CA ASN A 302 -8.90 35.64 8.24
C ASN A 302 -10.21 36.13 7.62
N GLY A 303 -11.35 35.53 7.99
CA GLY A 303 -12.67 35.81 7.40
C GLY A 303 -12.82 35.41 5.92
N ARG A 304 -11.77 34.83 5.31
CA ARG A 304 -11.71 34.46 3.90
C ARG A 304 -11.97 32.98 3.65
N TYR A 305 -11.69 32.14 4.62
CA TYR A 305 -11.95 30.71 4.53
C TYR A 305 -12.91 30.30 5.63
N VAL A 306 -13.82 29.38 5.29
CA VAL A 306 -14.61 28.65 6.27
C VAL A 306 -14.28 27.18 6.14
N GLY A 307 -14.01 26.53 7.26
CA GLY A 307 -13.51 25.18 7.26
C GLY A 307 -13.85 24.41 8.51
N LYS A 308 -13.65 23.10 8.40
CA LYS A 308 -13.87 22.14 9.48
C LYS A 308 -12.71 21.17 9.53
N PHE A 309 -12.31 20.80 10.74
CA PHE A 309 -11.13 20.01 10.99
C PHE A 309 -11.41 18.82 11.91
N TRP A 310 -10.53 17.85 11.84
CA TRP A 310 -10.51 16.65 12.66
C TRP A 310 -9.08 16.40 13.13
N THR A 311 -8.92 15.93 14.36
CA THR A 311 -7.67 15.33 14.81
C THR A 311 -7.73 13.84 14.59
N LEU A 312 -6.62 13.24 14.18
CA LEU A 312 -6.54 11.81 13.90
C LEU A 312 -5.14 11.28 14.17
N TYR A 313 -5.03 9.95 14.28
CA TYR A 313 -3.76 9.23 14.22
C TYR A 313 -3.58 8.66 12.82
N ASP A 314 -2.54 9.09 12.11
CA ASP A 314 -2.20 8.57 10.77
C ASP A 314 -1.39 7.27 10.93
N VAL A 315 -1.95 6.16 10.44
CA VAL A 315 -1.34 4.83 10.57
C VAL A 315 -0.26 4.62 9.51
N LEU A 316 -0.46 5.18 8.31
CA LEU A 316 0.50 5.08 7.21
C LEU A 316 1.76 5.88 7.49
N ARG A 317 1.62 7.02 8.17
CA ARG A 317 2.72 7.88 8.64
C ARG A 317 2.60 8.08 10.15
N PRO A 318 2.99 7.08 10.97
CA PRO A 318 2.73 7.03 12.42
C PRO A 318 2.92 8.36 13.15
N ARG A 319 1.82 9.12 13.35
CA ARG A 319 1.77 10.39 14.10
C ARG A 319 0.34 10.82 14.38
N TYR A 320 0.19 11.69 15.39
CA TYR A 320 -1.01 12.51 15.52
C TYR A 320 -0.96 13.72 14.60
N ALA A 321 -2.05 13.92 13.85
CA ALA A 321 -2.18 14.95 12.85
C ALA A 321 -3.54 15.67 12.97
N LYS A 322 -3.61 16.84 12.36
CA LYS A 322 -4.85 17.58 12.09
C LYS A 322 -5.10 17.50 10.59
N MET A 323 -6.29 17.05 10.21
CA MET A 323 -6.75 17.04 8.83
C MET A 323 -8.07 17.77 8.73
N GLY A 324 -8.27 18.55 7.68
CA GLY A 324 -9.53 19.23 7.50
C GLY A 324 -9.64 19.86 6.13
N MET A 325 -10.67 20.68 5.99
CA MET A 325 -10.96 21.35 4.75
C MET A 325 -11.20 22.83 5.01
N PHE A 326 -10.74 23.66 4.09
CA PHE A 326 -11.13 25.05 3.95
C PHE A 326 -11.79 25.25 2.60
N SER A 327 -12.93 25.94 2.59
CA SER A 327 -13.54 26.48 1.39
C SER A 327 -13.35 28.00 1.37
N LEU A 328 -13.21 28.59 0.18
CA LEU A 328 -13.16 30.04 0.05
C LEU A 328 -14.54 30.64 0.33
N ALA A 329 -14.63 31.44 1.40
CA ALA A 329 -15.84 32.13 1.80
C ALA A 329 -16.18 33.23 0.78
N HIS A 330 -17.42 33.23 0.29
CA HIS A 330 -18.01 34.35 -0.45
C HIS A 330 -17.24 34.78 -1.71
N GLN A 331 -17.09 33.86 -2.66
CA GLN A 331 -16.64 34.23 -4.01
C GLN A 331 -17.82 34.78 -4.84
N ASN A 332 -17.61 35.88 -5.56
CA ASN A 332 -18.43 36.28 -6.72
C ASN A 332 -18.11 35.37 -7.92
N ARG A 333 -18.01 34.05 -7.69
CA ARG A 333 -17.76 33.05 -8.73
C ARG A 333 -18.81 31.96 -8.63
N SER A 334 -19.02 31.29 -9.75
CA SER A 334 -19.94 30.16 -9.90
C SER A 334 -19.31 28.83 -9.49
N ASP A 335 -17.98 28.78 -9.31
CA ASP A 335 -17.21 27.61 -8.89
C ASP A 335 -16.81 27.65 -7.41
N THR A 336 -16.28 26.56 -6.90
CA THR A 336 -15.78 26.45 -5.52
C THR A 336 -14.43 25.76 -5.50
N PHE A 337 -13.49 26.35 -4.76
CA PHE A 337 -12.21 25.74 -4.42
C PHE A 337 -12.23 25.27 -2.97
N MET A 338 -11.81 24.02 -2.78
CA MET A 338 -11.67 23.40 -1.47
C MET A 338 -10.22 22.98 -1.27
N PHE A 339 -9.66 23.42 -0.16
CA PHE A 339 -8.29 23.13 0.25
C PHE A 339 -8.35 22.11 1.37
N VAL A 340 -8.00 20.87 1.07
CA VAL A 340 -7.86 19.81 2.07
C VAL A 340 -6.46 19.88 2.64
N ILE A 341 -6.37 20.07 3.95
CA ILE A 341 -5.11 20.30 4.67
C ILE A 341 -4.83 19.09 5.55
N ALA A 342 -3.58 18.65 5.53
CA ALA A 342 -3.07 17.67 6.48
C ALA A 342 -1.78 18.22 7.10
N GLU A 343 -1.79 18.43 8.41
CA GLU A 343 -0.71 19.08 9.15
C GLU A 343 -0.43 18.39 10.49
N SER A 344 0.75 18.65 11.04
CA SER A 344 1.16 18.12 12.35
C SER A 344 0.55 18.95 13.47
N LEU A 345 0.20 18.32 14.59
CA LEU A 345 -0.28 19.06 15.76
C LEU A 345 0.88 19.84 16.42
N ILE A 346 0.86 21.17 16.28
CA ILE A 346 1.82 22.06 16.95
C ILE A 346 1.18 22.65 18.20
N LYS A 347 1.89 22.55 19.33
CA LYS A 347 1.42 23.11 20.60
C LYS A 347 1.22 24.62 20.50
N ASN A 348 0.08 25.11 20.98
CA ASN A 348 -0.31 26.53 21.00
C ASN A 348 -0.47 27.19 19.62
N ARG A 349 -0.56 26.43 18.53
CA ARG A 349 -0.90 26.96 17.19
C ARG A 349 -2.12 26.22 16.64
N ARG A 350 -2.96 26.93 15.87
CA ARG A 350 -4.11 26.32 15.20
C ARG A 350 -3.71 25.63 13.90
N HIS A 351 -2.76 26.21 13.17
CA HIS A 351 -2.18 25.68 11.94
C HIS A 351 -0.66 25.85 11.92
N GLU A 352 0.00 25.11 11.03
CA GLU A 352 1.41 25.33 10.72
C GLU A 352 1.60 26.67 9.98
N GLU A 353 2.67 27.41 10.30
CA GLU A 353 2.92 28.75 9.75
C GLU A 353 3.08 28.77 8.22
N SER A 354 3.64 27.69 7.68
CA SER A 354 3.73 27.47 6.25
C SER A 354 2.37 27.32 5.58
N ILE A 355 1.42 26.62 6.23
CA ILE A 355 0.06 26.45 5.71
C ILE A 355 -0.65 27.81 5.70
N GLU A 356 -0.57 28.56 6.80
CA GLU A 356 -1.14 29.91 6.88
C GLU A 356 -0.54 30.84 5.83
N SER A 357 0.78 30.79 5.63
CA SER A 357 1.48 31.59 4.60
C SER A 357 1.02 31.23 3.19
N ILE A 358 0.82 29.94 2.88
CA ILE A 358 0.35 29.52 1.55
C ILE A 358 -1.09 30.00 1.35
N LEU A 359 -1.99 29.70 2.29
CA LEU A 359 -3.41 30.05 2.18
C LEU A 359 -3.63 31.57 2.08
N THR A 360 -2.88 32.36 2.84
CA THR A 360 -2.96 33.83 2.75
C THR A 360 -2.49 34.37 1.41
N SER A 361 -1.53 33.71 0.76
CA SER A 361 -1.01 34.08 -0.56
C SER A 361 -1.90 33.68 -1.74
N VAL A 362 -2.85 32.75 -1.53
CA VAL A 362 -3.77 32.32 -2.58
C VAL A 362 -4.55 33.52 -3.08
N ASN A 363 -4.60 33.72 -4.38
CA ASN A 363 -5.45 34.68 -5.05
C ASN A 363 -6.21 33.95 -6.15
N VAL A 364 -7.46 34.34 -6.31
CA VAL A 364 -8.36 33.75 -7.28
C VAL A 364 -8.94 34.90 -8.08
N ASP A 365 -8.63 34.93 -9.37
CA ASP A 365 -9.10 35.96 -10.30
C ASP A 365 -10.63 35.95 -10.35
N GLN A 366 -11.25 37.09 -10.58
CA GLN A 366 -12.69 37.12 -10.83
C GLN A 366 -12.92 36.68 -12.27
N LYS A 367 -13.60 35.54 -12.48
CA LYS A 367 -14.13 35.18 -13.78
C LYS A 367 -15.48 35.88 -13.94
N GLU A 368 -15.57 36.83 -14.87
CA GLU A 368 -16.83 37.45 -15.30
C GLU A 368 -17.82 36.44 -15.87
#